data_AF-A0A292R2F6-F1
#
_entry.id   AF-A0A292R2F6-F1
#
_cell.length_a   1.000
_cell.length_b   1.000
_cell.length_c   1.000
_cell.angle_alpha   90.00
_cell.angle_beta   90.00
_cell.angle_gamma   90.00
#
_symmetry.space_group_name_H-M   'P 1'
#
loop_
_entity.id
_entity.type
_entity.pdbx_description
1 polymer ?
#
loop_
_entity_poly.entity_id
_entity_poly.type
_entity_poly.pdbx_seq_one_letter_code
_entity_poly.pdbx_strand_id
1 'polypeptide(L)'
;MDTNNNNIIDEISTILLDKNASSEQTKQCKIKLQDIINQDPLNFDAWYWLGIYYETETHDFQNAKYCFEKALEIDPNSEKADTVKEVLKICNELLDLKTDEKSAIDFIDNAPDLLEKLSPKVLFISKIIILIATLWFMCPSLLFSYSDQKMLKKTDYYNIREEAFTPDKFDVANQPKPKIGSTEGYQDLIVNPTSSYNYLSKKQIYNLRKNYVKKSLFATNSYEPNKSVFGGIADNKPWWGTNPCSQLNYTGDYHERIEGNSKVSALVNNPNTLVGISMAYSPWEYDYNRDFCKSGAAAFLPTSLRYNAKEKIIVATYRVPGRYTNFRSNVNGQEYGYPLQLSGLNAIDFGYKYVYMVEMKNSEMMYQNGSSVKDEVQMFTDYLHLGGSCRYKDGCNNISPMQSDKMFTIKYLPAVLTLKLWKEKPVNKFAKADFYYKIIIDSED
;
A
#
# COMPACT_ATOMS: atom_id res chain seq x y z
N MET A 1 6.98 -38.17 -49.19
CA MET A 1 7.25 -38.48 -47.78
C MET A 1 6.86 -37.30 -46.89
N ASP A 2 7.00 -36.07 -47.40
CA ASP A 2 6.73 -34.80 -46.70
C ASP A 2 5.33 -34.66 -46.07
N THR A 3 4.26 -35.16 -46.71
CA THR A 3 2.90 -35.05 -46.17
C THR A 3 2.64 -35.90 -44.93
N ASN A 4 3.39 -36.99 -44.72
CA ASN A 4 3.22 -37.83 -43.53
C ASN A 4 3.92 -37.25 -42.30
N ASN A 5 5.12 -36.70 -42.49
CA ASN A 5 5.90 -36.11 -41.40
C ASN A 5 5.26 -34.81 -40.88
N ASN A 6 4.69 -33.98 -41.76
CA ASN A 6 4.00 -32.76 -41.34
C ASN A 6 2.78 -33.05 -40.46
N ASN A 7 1.97 -34.06 -40.80
CA ASN A 7 0.84 -34.48 -39.97
C ASN A 7 1.26 -35.00 -38.58
N ILE A 8 2.41 -35.69 -38.50
CA ILE A 8 2.95 -36.19 -37.23
C ILE A 8 3.47 -35.03 -36.36
N ILE A 9 4.12 -34.04 -36.97
CA ILE A 9 4.60 -32.84 -36.28
C ILE A 9 3.44 -32.01 -35.72
N ASP A 10 2.34 -31.89 -36.44
CA ASP A 10 1.13 -31.21 -35.95
C ASP A 10 0.54 -31.92 -34.72
N GLU A 11 0.48 -33.26 -34.73
CA GLU A 11 0.08 -34.06 -33.57
C GLU A 11 0.99 -33.83 -32.37
N ILE A 12 2.32 -33.85 -32.59
CA ILE A 12 3.34 -33.63 -31.55
C ILE A 12 3.21 -32.24 -30.95
N SER A 13 3.05 -31.20 -31.78
CA SER A 13 2.90 -29.82 -31.32
C SER A 13 1.68 -29.66 -30.41
N THR A 14 0.56 -30.30 -30.76
CA THR A 14 -0.66 -30.27 -29.96
C THR A 14 -0.45 -30.92 -28.59
N ILE A 15 0.25 -32.06 -28.55
CA ILE A 15 0.53 -32.76 -27.29
C ILE A 15 1.50 -31.98 -26.40
N LEU A 16 2.59 -31.42 -26.97
CA LEU A 16 3.58 -30.66 -26.20
C LEU A 16 3.02 -29.31 -25.68
N LEU A 17 1.99 -28.76 -26.33
CA LEU A 17 1.31 -27.54 -25.87
C LEU A 17 0.14 -27.81 -24.91
N ASP A 18 -0.33 -29.05 -24.80
CA ASP A 18 -1.40 -29.42 -23.87
C ASP A 18 -0.87 -29.63 -22.45
N LYS A 19 -1.25 -28.72 -21.54
CA LYS A 19 -0.88 -28.79 -20.11
C LYS A 19 -1.40 -30.03 -19.39
N ASN A 20 -2.35 -30.77 -19.97
CA ASN A 20 -2.90 -32.00 -19.40
C ASN A 20 -2.28 -33.27 -20.01
N ALA A 21 -1.33 -33.15 -20.94
CA ALA A 21 -0.63 -34.30 -21.50
C ALA A 21 0.13 -35.06 -20.40
N SER A 22 0.02 -36.39 -20.41
CA SER A 22 0.77 -37.22 -19.47
C SER A 22 2.25 -37.29 -19.83
N SER A 23 3.12 -37.48 -18.83
CA SER A 23 4.57 -37.65 -19.05
C SER A 23 4.91 -38.78 -20.03
N GLU A 24 4.07 -39.81 -20.13
CA GLU A 24 4.25 -40.87 -21.13
C GLU A 24 3.98 -40.36 -22.55
N GLN A 25 2.91 -39.59 -22.74
CA GLN A 25 2.60 -38.98 -24.05
C GLN A 25 3.71 -38.02 -24.51
N THR A 26 4.27 -37.20 -23.61
CA THR A 26 5.36 -36.27 -23.97
C THR A 26 6.68 -37.02 -24.26
N LYS A 27 6.97 -38.12 -23.55
CA LYS A 27 8.12 -38.99 -23.89
C LYS A 27 7.98 -39.66 -25.26
N GLN A 28 6.78 -40.11 -25.61
CA GLN A 28 6.52 -40.66 -26.94
C GLN A 28 6.74 -39.60 -28.04
N CYS A 29 6.39 -38.34 -27.78
CA CYS A 29 6.70 -37.24 -28.70
C CYS A 29 8.20 -37.09 -28.94
N LYS A 30 9.03 -37.14 -27.89
CA LYS A 30 10.50 -37.12 -28.03
C LYS A 30 11.01 -38.23 -28.95
N ILE A 31 10.55 -39.46 -28.75
CA ILE A 31 10.97 -40.62 -29.56
C ILE A 31 10.59 -40.39 -31.03
N LYS A 32 9.34 -39.99 -31.30
CA LYS A 32 8.88 -39.67 -32.66
C LYS A 32 9.71 -38.55 -33.30
N LEU A 33 10.01 -37.48 -32.57
CA LEU A 33 10.84 -36.38 -33.05
C LEU A 33 12.27 -36.85 -33.41
N GLN A 34 12.86 -37.70 -32.57
CA GLN A 34 14.18 -38.28 -32.85
C GLN A 34 14.15 -39.20 -34.06
N ASP A 35 13.09 -40.00 -34.24
CA ASP A 35 12.92 -40.83 -35.43
C ASP A 35 12.78 -40.00 -36.70
N ILE A 36 12.05 -38.88 -36.65
CA ILE A 36 11.95 -37.92 -37.76
C ILE A 36 13.32 -37.33 -38.08
N ILE A 37 14.06 -36.86 -37.07
CA ILE A 37 15.42 -36.30 -37.25
C ILE A 37 16.38 -37.36 -37.82
N ASN A 38 16.25 -38.62 -37.43
CA ASN A 38 17.10 -39.69 -37.95
C ASN A 38 16.82 -39.99 -39.43
N GLN A 39 15.57 -39.85 -39.87
CA GLN A 39 15.16 -40.07 -41.27
C GLN A 39 15.40 -38.82 -42.13
N ASP A 40 15.19 -37.64 -41.55
CA ASP A 40 15.35 -36.34 -42.18
C ASP A 40 16.07 -35.38 -41.20
N PRO A 41 17.42 -35.39 -41.20
CA PRO A 41 18.21 -34.53 -40.32
C PRO A 41 18.06 -33.03 -40.63
N LEU A 42 17.50 -32.67 -41.79
CA LEU A 42 17.26 -31.30 -42.22
C LEU A 42 15.82 -30.84 -41.91
N ASN A 43 15.09 -31.57 -41.07
CA ASN A 43 13.75 -31.19 -40.66
C ASN A 43 13.77 -30.11 -39.57
N PHE A 44 13.53 -28.85 -39.96
CA PHE A 44 13.50 -27.71 -39.04
C PHE A 44 12.54 -27.93 -37.87
N ASP A 45 11.31 -28.35 -38.16
CA ASP A 45 10.25 -28.45 -37.16
C ASP A 45 10.53 -29.56 -36.13
N ALA A 46 11.13 -30.67 -36.55
CA ALA A 46 11.51 -31.73 -35.64
C ALA A 46 12.59 -31.27 -34.64
N TRP A 47 13.60 -30.53 -35.11
CA TRP A 47 14.61 -29.92 -34.22
C TRP A 47 14.01 -28.86 -33.29
N TYR A 48 13.11 -28.02 -33.80
CA TYR A 48 12.40 -27.03 -33.00
C TYR A 48 11.60 -27.66 -31.86
N TRP A 49 10.73 -28.63 -32.17
CA TRP A 49 9.88 -29.28 -31.17
C TRP A 49 10.66 -30.15 -30.20
N LEU A 50 11.81 -30.72 -30.62
CA LEU A 50 12.71 -31.42 -29.71
C LEU A 50 13.36 -30.45 -28.71
N GLY A 51 13.70 -29.23 -29.16
CA GLY A 51 14.17 -28.16 -28.29
C GLY A 51 13.14 -27.76 -27.24
N ILE A 52 11.87 -27.57 -27.65
CA ILE A 52 10.75 -27.31 -26.74
C ILE A 52 10.60 -28.43 -25.71
N TYR A 53 10.64 -29.69 -26.13
CA TYR A 53 10.59 -30.83 -25.20
C TYR A 53 11.72 -30.75 -24.14
N TYR A 54 12.96 -30.47 -24.56
CA TYR A 54 14.07 -30.40 -23.60
C TYR A 54 13.93 -29.24 -22.61
N GLU A 55 13.44 -28.09 -23.09
CA GLU A 55 13.18 -26.89 -22.29
C GLU A 55 12.07 -27.14 -21.26
N THR A 56 10.92 -27.65 -21.69
CA THR A 56 9.71 -27.70 -20.83
C THR A 56 9.62 -28.96 -20.00
N GLU A 57 9.95 -30.12 -20.56
CA GLU A 57 9.72 -31.41 -19.90
C GLU A 57 10.89 -31.80 -19.00
N THR A 58 12.12 -31.51 -19.43
CA THR A 58 13.34 -31.94 -18.73
C THR A 58 14.15 -30.80 -18.11
N HIS A 59 13.86 -29.55 -18.46
CA HIS A 59 14.65 -28.37 -18.06
C HIS A 59 16.15 -28.54 -18.38
N ASP A 60 16.44 -29.27 -19.46
CA ASP A 60 17.78 -29.55 -19.96
C ASP A 60 18.14 -28.47 -20.99
N PHE A 61 18.46 -27.28 -20.46
CA PHE A 61 18.72 -26.09 -21.28
C PHE A 61 19.93 -26.25 -22.22
N GLN A 62 20.86 -27.17 -21.93
CA GLN A 62 21.99 -27.44 -22.80
C GLN A 62 21.54 -28.19 -24.07
N ASN A 63 20.72 -29.24 -23.90
CA ASN A 63 20.18 -29.97 -25.04
C ASN A 63 19.11 -29.15 -25.79
N ALA A 64 18.31 -28.33 -25.08
CA ALA A 64 17.39 -27.40 -25.71
C ALA A 64 18.12 -26.38 -26.60
N LYS A 65 19.17 -25.75 -26.06
CA LYS A 65 20.06 -24.84 -26.81
C LYS A 65 20.60 -25.50 -28.09
N TYR A 66 21.15 -26.70 -27.96
CA TYR A 66 21.68 -27.44 -29.12
C TYR A 66 20.62 -27.66 -30.21
N CYS A 67 19.40 -28.04 -29.82
CA CYS A 67 18.31 -28.25 -30.77
C CYS A 67 17.87 -26.95 -31.47
N PHE A 68 17.78 -25.84 -30.74
CA PHE A 68 17.44 -24.54 -31.30
C PHE A 68 18.52 -23.97 -32.23
N GLU A 69 19.80 -24.16 -31.89
CA GLU A 69 20.92 -23.82 -32.77
C GLU A 69 20.85 -24.64 -34.07
N LYS A 70 20.58 -25.95 -33.97
CA LYS A 70 20.40 -26.81 -35.16
C LYS A 70 19.22 -26.38 -36.02
N ALA A 71 18.08 -26.01 -35.43
CA ALA A 71 16.94 -25.51 -36.17
C ALA A 71 17.30 -24.23 -36.96
N LEU A 72 17.95 -23.25 -36.32
CA LEU A 72 18.39 -22.01 -36.99
C LEU A 72 19.48 -22.21 -38.04
N GLU A 73 20.35 -23.23 -37.89
CA GLU A 73 21.32 -23.63 -38.92
C GLU A 73 20.64 -24.16 -40.19
N ILE A 74 19.52 -24.88 -40.03
CA ILE A 74 18.78 -25.50 -41.14
C ILE A 74 17.98 -24.46 -41.92
N ASP A 75 17.16 -23.66 -41.22
CA ASP A 75 16.37 -22.60 -41.83
C ASP A 75 16.33 -21.36 -40.93
N PRO A 76 17.25 -20.40 -41.12
CA PRO A 76 17.29 -19.16 -40.34
C PRO A 76 16.14 -18.19 -40.64
N ASN A 77 15.35 -18.44 -41.69
CA ASN A 77 14.22 -17.61 -42.13
C ASN A 77 12.87 -18.33 -42.04
N SER A 78 12.81 -19.47 -41.33
CA SER A 78 11.56 -20.17 -41.00
C SER A 78 10.59 -19.23 -40.30
N GLU A 79 9.29 -19.45 -40.46
CA GLU A 79 8.23 -18.69 -39.76
C GLU A 79 8.44 -18.70 -38.23
N LYS A 80 9.03 -19.77 -37.69
CA LYS A 80 9.31 -19.91 -36.25
C LYS A 80 10.69 -19.39 -35.84
N ALA A 81 11.52 -18.92 -36.76
CA ALA A 81 12.92 -18.57 -36.48
C ALA A 81 13.08 -17.48 -35.41
N ASP A 82 12.17 -16.50 -35.37
CA ASP A 82 12.21 -15.44 -34.35
C ASP A 82 11.85 -15.98 -32.96
N THR A 83 10.88 -16.89 -32.88
CA THR A 83 10.56 -17.63 -31.65
C THR A 83 11.76 -18.45 -31.17
N VAL A 84 12.44 -19.16 -32.08
CA VAL A 84 13.64 -19.95 -31.74
C VAL A 84 14.76 -19.07 -31.17
N LYS A 85 14.99 -17.89 -31.74
CA LYS A 85 15.99 -16.93 -31.23
C LYS A 85 15.66 -16.44 -29.82
N GLU A 86 14.38 -16.18 -29.53
CA GLU A 86 13.94 -15.73 -28.20
C GLU A 86 14.16 -16.81 -27.15
N VAL A 87 13.74 -18.05 -27.43
CA VAL A 87 13.92 -19.18 -26.50
C VAL A 87 15.40 -19.53 -26.33
N LEU A 88 16.20 -19.47 -27.39
CA LEU A 88 17.65 -19.66 -27.32
C LEU A 88 18.32 -18.63 -26.40
N LYS A 89 17.86 -17.36 -26.42
CA LYS A 89 18.36 -16.33 -25.52
C LYS A 89 18.07 -16.69 -24.06
N ILE A 90 16.85 -17.12 -23.76
CA ILE A 90 16.43 -17.55 -22.41
C ILE A 90 17.28 -18.75 -21.94
N CYS A 91 17.49 -19.75 -22.80
CA CYS A 91 18.34 -20.89 -22.47
C CYS A 91 19.77 -20.48 -22.10
N ASN A 92 20.35 -19.50 -22.79
CA ASN A 92 21.69 -19.00 -22.45
C ASN A 92 21.71 -18.28 -21.09
N GLU A 93 20.73 -17.41 -20.81
CA GLU A 93 20.64 -16.72 -19.51
C GLU A 93 20.51 -17.71 -18.35
N LEU A 94 19.74 -18.80 -18.53
CA LEU A 94 19.56 -19.84 -17.52
C LEU A 94 20.82 -20.71 -17.31
N LEU A 95 21.61 -20.93 -18.36
CA LEU A 95 22.89 -21.64 -18.26
C LEU A 95 23.95 -20.82 -17.53
N ASP A 96 23.98 -19.50 -17.76
CA ASP A 96 24.87 -18.58 -17.05
C ASP A 96 24.57 -18.57 -15.54
N LEU A 97 23.29 -18.50 -15.16
CA LEU A 97 22.87 -18.55 -13.75
C LEU A 97 23.28 -19.84 -13.02
N LYS A 98 23.16 -21.01 -13.69
CA LYS A 98 23.62 -22.29 -13.11
C LYS A 98 25.14 -22.33 -12.94
N THR A 99 25.88 -21.65 -13.81
CA THR A 99 27.34 -21.54 -13.73
C THR A 99 27.76 -20.68 -12.55
N ASP A 100 27.06 -19.55 -12.33
CA ASP A 100 27.27 -18.68 -11.18
C ASP A 100 26.98 -19.39 -9.86
N GLU A 101 25.88 -20.16 -9.77
CA GLU A 101 25.55 -20.96 -8.57
C GLU A 101 26.64 -21.99 -8.25
N LYS A 102 27.12 -22.71 -9.27
CA LYS A 102 28.21 -23.68 -9.11
C LYS A 102 29.51 -23.00 -8.66
N SER A 103 29.82 -21.82 -9.19
CA SER A 103 31.00 -21.05 -8.78
C SER A 103 30.92 -20.58 -7.31
N ALA A 104 29.72 -20.24 -6.83
CA ALA A 104 29.48 -19.88 -5.44
C ALA A 104 29.62 -21.09 -4.50
N ILE A 105 29.16 -22.27 -4.93
CA ILE A 105 29.31 -23.52 -4.17
C ILE A 105 30.78 -23.95 -4.11
N ASP A 106 31.51 -23.91 -5.23
CA ASP A 106 32.96 -24.19 -5.25
C ASP A 106 33.75 -23.21 -4.37
N PHE A 107 33.34 -21.94 -4.29
CA PHE A 107 33.92 -20.97 -3.37
C PHE A 107 33.66 -21.32 -1.89
N ILE A 108 32.46 -21.80 -1.57
CA ILE A 108 32.09 -22.24 -0.21
C ILE A 108 32.88 -23.49 0.19
N ASP A 109 33.05 -24.46 -0.71
CA ASP A 109 33.77 -25.71 -0.44
C ASP A 109 35.29 -25.49 -0.24
N ASN A 110 35.85 -24.44 -0.84
CA ASN A 110 37.24 -24.01 -0.64
C ASN A 110 37.44 -23.01 0.53
N ALA A 111 36.36 -22.59 1.20
CA ALA A 111 36.43 -21.67 2.34
C ALA A 111 37.20 -22.19 3.59
N PRO A 112 37.30 -23.51 3.89
CA PRO A 112 38.01 -24.00 5.08
C PRO A 112 39.47 -23.55 5.16
N ASP A 113 40.23 -23.64 4.06
CA ASP A 113 41.64 -23.23 3.97
C ASP A 113 41.85 -21.71 4.10
N LEU A 114 40.82 -20.92 3.77
CA LEU A 114 40.85 -19.47 3.88
C LEU A 114 40.59 -18.99 5.32
N LEU A 115 39.72 -19.72 6.04
CA LEU A 115 39.35 -19.43 7.43
C LEU A 115 40.48 -19.72 8.43
N GLU A 116 41.30 -20.74 8.17
CA GLU A 116 42.47 -21.09 9.01
C GLU A 116 43.57 -20.01 8.98
N LYS A 117 43.65 -19.20 7.91
CA LYS A 117 44.63 -18.10 7.78
C LYS A 117 44.19 -16.82 8.49
N LEU A 118 42.95 -16.74 8.96
CA LEU A 118 42.41 -15.57 9.64
C LEU A 118 42.69 -15.63 11.15
N SER A 119 43.20 -14.53 11.71
CA SER A 119 43.45 -14.48 13.16
C SER A 119 42.15 -14.69 13.97
N PRO A 120 42.22 -15.21 15.21
CA PRO A 120 41.05 -15.38 16.07
C PRO A 120 40.21 -14.11 16.25
N LYS A 121 40.84 -12.93 16.21
CA LYS A 121 40.15 -11.63 16.26
C LYS A 121 39.30 -11.38 15.02
N VAL A 122 39.82 -11.68 13.84
CA VAL A 122 39.09 -11.50 12.59
C VAL A 122 37.92 -12.48 12.53
N LEU A 123 38.14 -13.74 12.90
CA LEU A 123 37.05 -14.74 13.00
C LEU A 123 35.95 -14.33 13.98
N PHE A 124 36.32 -13.76 15.13
CA PHE A 124 35.35 -13.24 16.09
C PHE A 124 34.54 -12.06 15.53
N ILE A 125 35.20 -11.10 14.88
CA ILE A 125 34.52 -9.96 14.22
C ILE A 125 33.60 -10.46 13.10
N SER A 126 34.06 -11.38 12.26
CA SER A 126 33.24 -11.97 11.19
C SER A 126 32.01 -12.69 11.74
N LYS A 127 32.14 -13.44 12.85
CA LYS A 127 30.99 -14.07 13.52
C LYS A 127 29.99 -13.05 14.05
N ILE A 128 30.47 -11.92 14.60
CA ILE A 128 29.58 -10.83 15.03
C ILE A 128 28.87 -10.20 13.83
N ILE A 129 29.58 -9.94 12.73
CA ILE A 129 29.00 -9.37 11.50
C ILE A 129 27.95 -10.32 10.93
N ILE A 130 28.26 -11.61 10.83
CA ILE A 130 27.31 -12.64 10.38
C ILE A 130 26.12 -12.69 11.32
N LEU A 131 26.31 -12.72 12.64
CA LEU A 131 25.21 -12.71 13.60
C LEU A 131 24.33 -11.46 13.47
N ILE A 132 24.92 -10.27 13.33
CA ILE A 132 24.18 -9.02 13.12
C ILE A 132 23.41 -9.08 11.79
N ALA A 133 24.03 -9.56 10.71
CA ALA A 133 23.36 -9.75 9.43
C ALA A 133 22.21 -10.75 9.53
N THR A 134 22.41 -11.90 10.18
CA THR A 134 21.37 -12.89 10.43
C THR A 134 20.24 -12.32 11.28
N LEU A 135 20.54 -11.57 12.35
CA LEU A 135 19.53 -10.89 13.15
C LEU A 135 18.79 -9.82 12.35
N TRP A 136 19.47 -9.11 11.45
CA TRP A 136 18.87 -8.12 10.56
C TRP A 136 17.90 -8.76 9.56
N PHE A 137 18.29 -9.86 8.91
CA PHE A 137 17.43 -10.52 7.92
C PHE A 137 16.34 -11.40 8.56
N MET A 138 16.66 -12.17 9.60
CA MET A 138 15.75 -13.16 10.17
C MET A 138 14.93 -12.64 11.35
N CYS A 139 15.43 -11.66 12.11
CA CYS A 139 14.75 -11.10 13.28
C CYS A 139 14.82 -9.57 13.35
N PRO A 140 14.45 -8.83 12.29
CA PRO A 140 14.57 -7.38 12.24
C PRO A 140 13.83 -6.67 13.39
N SER A 141 12.77 -7.27 13.92
CA SER A 141 12.05 -6.74 15.09
C SER A 141 12.96 -6.63 16.33
N LEU A 142 13.90 -7.54 16.56
CA LEU A 142 14.82 -7.49 17.71
C LEU A 142 15.74 -6.25 17.66
N LEU A 143 16.14 -5.84 16.45
CA LEU A 143 17.03 -4.71 16.26
C LEU A 143 16.28 -3.38 16.21
N PHE A 144 15.10 -3.34 15.56
CA PHE A 144 14.46 -2.08 15.19
C PHE A 144 13.15 -1.78 15.94
N SER A 145 12.50 -2.76 16.59
CA SER A 145 11.21 -2.52 17.25
C SER A 145 11.31 -1.93 18.65
N TYR A 146 12.50 -1.92 19.27
CA TYR A 146 12.67 -1.40 20.63
C TYR A 146 12.20 0.05 20.78
N SER A 147 12.55 0.93 19.82
CA SER A 147 12.10 2.32 19.83
C SER A 147 10.59 2.44 19.70
N ASP A 148 9.98 1.62 18.82
CA ASP A 148 8.54 1.61 18.61
C ASP A 148 7.80 1.15 19.87
N GLN A 149 8.24 0.05 20.49
CA GLN A 149 7.63 -0.46 21.73
C GLN A 149 7.73 0.54 22.87
N LYS A 150 8.90 1.20 23.01
CA LYS A 150 9.10 2.24 24.02
C LYS A 150 8.17 3.43 23.77
N MET A 151 8.06 3.88 22.52
CA MET A 151 7.16 4.96 22.12
C MET A 151 5.69 4.57 22.35
N LEU A 152 5.27 3.37 21.97
CA LEU A 152 3.90 2.89 22.16
C LEU A 152 3.51 2.84 23.63
N LYS A 153 4.41 2.34 24.50
CA LYS A 153 4.19 2.34 25.96
C LYS A 153 4.07 3.76 26.53
N LYS A 154 4.95 4.67 26.10
CA LYS A 154 4.94 6.08 26.55
C LYS A 154 3.72 6.86 26.05
N THR A 155 3.21 6.49 24.87
CA THR A 155 2.07 7.16 24.24
C THR A 155 0.78 6.38 24.38
N ASP A 156 0.73 5.39 25.28
CA ASP A 156 -0.45 4.56 25.45
C ASP A 156 -1.65 5.43 25.85
N TYR A 157 -2.75 5.25 25.14
CA TYR A 157 -3.93 6.08 25.30
C TYR A 157 -4.50 6.04 26.73
N TYR A 158 -4.54 4.85 27.35
CA TYR A 158 -5.12 4.69 28.67
C TYR A 158 -4.27 5.40 29.73
N ASN A 159 -2.94 5.38 29.57
CA ASN A 159 -2.02 6.14 30.43
C ASN A 159 -2.19 7.66 30.23
N ILE A 160 -2.29 8.14 28.97
CA ILE A 160 -2.47 9.57 28.68
C ILE A 160 -3.83 10.09 29.20
N ARG A 161 -4.89 9.26 29.14
CA ARG A 161 -6.22 9.66 29.60
C ARG A 161 -6.25 9.84 31.11
N GLU A 162 -5.63 8.95 31.88
CA GLU A 162 -5.55 9.07 33.34
C GLU A 162 -4.83 10.35 33.78
N GLU A 163 -3.71 10.71 33.12
CA GLU A 163 -2.99 11.96 33.40
C GLU A 163 -3.82 13.22 33.09
N ALA A 164 -4.66 13.18 32.05
CA ALA A 164 -5.52 14.30 31.68
C ALA A 164 -6.80 14.43 32.54
N PHE A 165 -7.14 13.38 33.31
CA PHE A 165 -8.36 13.29 34.10
C PHE A 165 -8.12 13.10 35.60
N THR A 166 -6.91 13.33 36.13
CA THR A 166 -6.70 13.44 37.58
C THR A 166 -7.51 14.63 38.10
N PRO A 167 -8.61 14.42 38.84
CA PRO A 167 -9.38 15.51 39.39
C PRO A 167 -8.59 16.01 40.60
N ASP A 168 -7.92 17.14 40.46
CA ASP A 168 -7.63 17.95 41.64
C ASP A 168 -8.99 18.23 42.30
N LYS A 169 -9.12 17.77 43.55
CA LYS A 169 -10.29 17.83 44.45
C LYS A 169 -11.40 18.77 43.99
N PHE A 170 -12.57 18.19 43.73
CA PHE A 170 -13.83 18.88 43.50
C PHE A 170 -14.06 19.98 44.56
N ASP A 171 -13.94 21.24 44.15
CA ASP A 171 -14.52 22.40 44.83
C ASP A 171 -15.47 23.08 43.84
N VAL A 172 -16.78 22.95 44.10
CA VAL A 172 -17.87 23.26 43.16
C VAL A 172 -18.20 24.77 43.10
N ALA A 173 -17.50 25.61 43.86
CA ALA A 173 -17.84 27.03 43.98
C ALA A 173 -16.99 28.00 43.13
N ASN A 174 -15.88 27.54 42.55
CA ASN A 174 -15.04 28.38 41.69
C ASN A 174 -14.67 27.58 40.46
N GLN A 175 -15.24 27.90 39.28
CA GLN A 175 -14.77 27.28 38.04
C GLN A 175 -13.27 27.55 37.90
N PRO A 176 -12.40 26.52 37.97
CA PRO A 176 -11.03 26.70 37.57
C PRO A 176 -11.08 26.84 36.05
N LYS A 177 -10.60 27.95 35.51
CA LYS A 177 -10.03 27.91 34.15
C LYS A 177 -9.09 26.69 34.14
N PRO A 178 -9.22 25.75 33.18
CA PRO A 178 -8.40 24.56 33.18
C PRO A 178 -6.94 25.00 33.26
N LYS A 179 -6.30 24.71 34.40
CA LYS A 179 -4.85 24.81 34.51
C LYS A 179 -4.33 23.82 33.46
N ILE A 180 -3.59 24.36 32.50
CA ILE A 180 -2.86 23.63 31.47
C ILE A 180 -1.97 22.62 32.20
N GLY A 181 -2.48 21.42 32.41
CA GLY A 181 -1.71 20.28 32.88
C GLY A 181 -0.75 19.95 31.75
N SER A 182 0.51 20.34 31.91
CA SER A 182 1.58 19.95 31.00
C SER A 182 1.72 18.42 31.04
N THR A 183 1.01 17.73 30.16
CA THR A 183 1.40 16.38 29.74
C THR A 183 2.83 16.54 29.18
N GLU A 184 3.84 16.06 29.89
CA GLU A 184 5.24 16.41 29.62
C GLU A 184 5.59 16.25 28.13
N GLY A 185 5.79 17.38 27.45
CA GLY A 185 6.26 17.46 26.07
C GLY A 185 5.21 17.37 24.97
N TYR A 186 3.89 17.40 25.27
CA TYR A 186 2.86 17.59 24.24
C TYR A 186 2.44 19.06 24.12
N GLN A 187 2.37 19.55 22.88
CA GLN A 187 1.81 20.85 22.54
C GLN A 187 0.49 20.67 21.77
N ASP A 188 -0.51 21.49 22.10
CA ASP A 188 -1.76 21.53 21.33
C ASP A 188 -1.53 22.22 19.99
N LEU A 189 -2.16 21.66 18.95
CA LEU A 189 -2.16 22.20 17.61
C LEU A 189 -3.56 22.68 17.22
N ILE A 190 -3.61 23.70 16.38
CA ILE A 190 -4.87 24.26 15.89
C ILE A 190 -5.57 23.27 14.97
N VAL A 191 -6.86 23.03 15.25
CA VAL A 191 -7.81 22.43 14.32
C VAL A 191 -8.63 23.56 13.69
N ASN A 192 -8.39 23.84 12.41
CA ASN A 192 -9.16 24.77 11.61
C ASN A 192 -10.49 24.13 11.17
N PRO A 193 -11.60 24.89 11.20
CA PRO A 193 -12.88 24.39 10.75
C PRO A 193 -12.87 24.05 9.26
N THR A 194 -13.83 23.25 8.83
CA THR A 194 -14.08 23.02 7.39
C THR A 194 -14.57 24.32 6.74
N SER A 195 -14.40 24.43 5.42
CA SER A 195 -14.82 25.60 4.64
C SER A 195 -15.35 25.19 3.27
N SER A 196 -16.25 25.98 2.70
CA SER A 196 -16.70 25.76 1.32
C SER A 196 -15.58 26.12 0.35
N TYR A 197 -15.39 25.24 -0.63
CA TYR A 197 -14.48 25.45 -1.77
C TYR A 197 -15.22 25.57 -3.09
N ASN A 198 -16.55 25.52 -3.06
CA ASN A 198 -17.37 25.54 -4.26
C ASN A 198 -17.01 26.76 -5.12
N TYR A 199 -16.71 26.50 -6.39
CA TYR A 199 -16.40 27.50 -7.39
C TYR A 199 -15.14 28.32 -7.12
N LEU A 200 -14.27 27.91 -6.20
CA LEU A 200 -12.93 28.48 -6.08
C LEU A 200 -12.03 27.97 -7.21
N SER A 201 -11.15 28.85 -7.68
CA SER A 201 -10.04 28.47 -8.56
C SER A 201 -8.97 27.68 -7.80
N LYS A 202 -8.22 26.84 -8.51
CA LYS A 202 -7.00 26.16 -8.06
C LYS A 202 -6.03 27.14 -7.42
N LYS A 203 -5.85 28.33 -8.00
CA LYS A 203 -4.98 29.37 -7.42
C LYS A 203 -5.46 29.81 -6.04
N GLN A 204 -6.77 30.00 -5.85
CA GLN A 204 -7.34 30.33 -4.53
C GLN A 204 -7.14 29.19 -3.53
N ILE A 205 -7.34 27.93 -3.95
CA ILE A 205 -7.08 26.76 -3.10
C ILE A 205 -5.60 26.66 -2.72
N TYR A 206 -4.68 26.93 -3.66
CA TYR A 206 -3.24 26.92 -3.37
C TYR A 206 -2.88 28.01 -2.36
N ASN A 207 -3.42 29.21 -2.51
CA ASN A 207 -3.21 30.30 -1.55
C ASN A 207 -3.76 29.97 -0.16
N LEU A 208 -4.96 29.39 -0.09
CA LEU A 208 -5.54 28.89 1.16
C LEU A 208 -4.63 27.84 1.80
N ARG A 209 -4.19 26.84 1.04
CA ARG A 209 -3.30 25.79 1.53
C ARG A 209 -2.00 26.37 2.08
N LYS A 210 -1.33 27.27 1.35
CA LYS A 210 -0.11 27.96 1.82
C LYS A 210 -0.34 28.71 3.13
N ASN A 211 -1.47 29.39 3.27
CA ASN A 211 -1.82 30.10 4.50
C ASN A 211 -1.99 29.17 5.70
N TYR A 212 -2.60 28.00 5.51
CA TYR A 212 -2.72 26.98 6.56
C TYR A 212 -1.37 26.34 6.89
N VAL A 213 -0.55 26.03 5.88
CA VAL A 213 0.79 25.43 6.08
C VAL A 213 1.73 26.37 6.81
N LYS A 214 1.68 27.68 6.52
CA LYS A 214 2.47 28.68 7.26
C LYS A 214 2.23 28.68 8.77
N LYS A 215 1.07 28.18 9.21
CA LYS A 215 0.66 28.10 10.63
C LYS A 215 0.75 26.69 11.21
N SER A 216 1.36 25.74 10.50
CA SER A 216 1.45 24.33 10.89
C SER A 216 2.87 23.93 11.28
N LEU A 217 3.03 22.70 11.77
CA LEU A 217 4.35 22.09 12.05
C LEU A 217 5.23 21.94 10.79
N PHE A 218 4.62 22.00 9.61
CA PHE A 218 5.28 21.76 8.32
C PHE A 218 5.55 23.07 7.57
N ALA A 219 5.48 24.21 8.25
CA ALA A 219 5.76 25.52 7.68
C ALA A 219 7.20 25.58 7.14
N THR A 220 7.34 25.93 5.87
CA THR A 220 8.63 26.28 5.26
C THR A 220 8.43 27.48 4.33
N ASN A 221 9.46 28.31 4.15
CA ASN A 221 9.38 29.49 3.28
C ASN A 221 9.21 29.14 1.80
N SER A 222 9.60 27.91 1.41
CA SER A 222 9.56 27.39 0.05
C SER A 222 8.40 26.43 -0.19
N TYR A 223 7.44 26.32 0.74
CA TYR A 223 6.35 25.37 0.58
C TYR A 223 5.47 25.72 -0.63
N GLU A 224 5.30 24.74 -1.51
CA GLU A 224 4.33 24.74 -2.59
C GLU A 224 3.47 23.47 -2.49
N PRO A 225 2.14 23.55 -2.71
CA PRO A 225 1.30 22.37 -2.77
C PRO A 225 1.83 21.36 -3.78
N ASN A 226 1.97 20.10 -3.35
CA ASN A 226 2.53 19.05 -4.18
C ASN A 226 1.69 18.84 -5.45
N LYS A 227 2.33 18.91 -6.61
CA LYS A 227 1.67 18.75 -7.92
C LYS A 227 0.96 17.41 -8.09
N SER A 228 1.50 16.31 -7.53
CA SER A 228 0.84 14.99 -7.63
C SER A 228 -0.46 14.94 -6.82
N VAL A 229 -0.58 15.76 -5.78
CA VAL A 229 -1.75 15.79 -4.88
C VAL A 229 -2.74 16.87 -5.33
N PHE A 230 -2.28 18.10 -5.54
CA PHE A 230 -3.13 19.26 -5.79
C PHE A 230 -3.21 19.65 -7.29
N GLY A 231 -2.46 18.99 -8.16
CA GLY A 231 -2.36 19.37 -9.58
C GLY A 231 -3.64 19.13 -10.38
N GLY A 232 -4.44 18.13 -9.99
CA GLY A 232 -5.65 17.70 -10.70
C GLY A 232 -6.91 18.53 -10.41
N ILE A 233 -6.85 19.53 -9.54
CA ILE A 233 -7.99 20.41 -9.21
C ILE A 233 -8.48 21.12 -10.49
N ALA A 234 -9.80 21.17 -10.71
CA ALA A 234 -10.40 21.98 -11.76
C ALA A 234 -10.89 23.33 -11.21
N ASP A 235 -10.66 24.40 -11.97
CA ASP A 235 -11.10 25.75 -11.61
C ASP A 235 -12.62 25.89 -11.64
N ASN A 236 -13.16 26.65 -10.69
CA ASN A 236 -14.56 27.09 -10.69
C ASN A 236 -15.56 25.91 -10.75
N LYS A 237 -15.18 24.76 -10.20
CA LYS A 237 -16.05 23.59 -10.04
C LYS A 237 -16.57 23.50 -8.61
N PRO A 238 -17.75 22.90 -8.39
CA PRO A 238 -18.16 22.55 -7.05
C PRO A 238 -17.23 21.46 -6.49
N TRP A 239 -17.33 21.21 -5.19
CA TRP A 239 -16.56 20.20 -4.47
C TRP A 239 -17.48 19.22 -3.78
N TRP A 240 -16.97 18.02 -3.50
CA TRP A 240 -17.69 17.07 -2.65
C TRP A 240 -18.01 17.68 -1.28
N GLY A 241 -19.29 17.72 -0.95
CA GLY A 241 -19.86 18.38 0.21
C GLY A 241 -19.85 17.52 1.49
N THR A 242 -19.79 18.19 2.64
CA THR A 242 -19.82 17.58 3.98
C THR A 242 -21.20 17.08 4.38
N ASN A 243 -22.27 17.44 3.67
CA ASN A 243 -23.61 16.90 3.90
C ASN A 243 -23.81 15.65 3.01
N PRO A 244 -23.41 14.45 3.44
CA PRO A 244 -23.16 13.35 2.52
C PRO A 244 -24.27 12.30 2.51
N CYS A 245 -25.31 12.52 3.31
CA CYS A 245 -26.37 11.57 3.55
C CYS A 245 -27.69 12.25 3.23
N SER A 246 -27.90 12.56 1.96
CA SER A 246 -29.22 12.81 1.39
C SER A 246 -29.63 11.60 0.57
N GLN A 247 -30.93 11.31 0.50
CA GLN A 247 -31.46 10.28 -0.37
C GLN A 247 -31.12 10.62 -1.83
N LEU A 248 -30.61 9.64 -2.59
CA LEU A 248 -30.32 9.80 -4.00
C LEU A 248 -31.61 9.94 -4.79
N ASN A 249 -31.79 11.06 -5.49
CA ASN A 249 -32.89 11.24 -6.42
C ASN A 249 -32.41 10.97 -7.86
N TYR A 250 -32.94 9.92 -8.47
CA TYR A 250 -32.57 9.48 -9.82
C TYR A 250 -33.36 10.17 -10.95
N THR A 251 -34.20 11.16 -10.63
CA THR A 251 -35.04 11.86 -11.60
C THR A 251 -34.71 13.36 -11.64
N GLY A 252 -34.06 13.86 -12.72
CA GLY A 252 -33.81 15.30 -13.02
C GLY A 252 -32.34 15.75 -13.06
N ASP A 253 -32.08 17.01 -13.47
CA ASP A 253 -30.74 17.65 -13.54
C ASP A 253 -30.30 18.10 -12.12
N TYR A 254 -29.87 17.16 -11.26
CA TYR A 254 -29.69 17.40 -9.81
C TYR A 254 -28.24 17.61 -9.37
N HIS A 255 -28.06 18.59 -8.49
CA HIS A 255 -26.81 19.09 -7.91
C HIS A 255 -26.46 18.38 -6.59
N GLU A 256 -26.38 17.05 -6.59
CA GLU A 256 -26.24 16.31 -5.33
C GLU A 256 -24.81 16.34 -4.77
N ARG A 257 -24.68 16.23 -3.44
CA ARG A 257 -23.40 16.02 -2.74
C ARG A 257 -22.37 17.13 -2.92
N ILE A 258 -22.83 18.35 -3.19
CA ILE A 258 -22.00 19.58 -3.18
C ILE A 258 -22.43 20.53 -2.06
N GLU A 259 -23.40 20.12 -1.24
CA GLU A 259 -23.95 20.89 -0.14
C GLU A 259 -23.03 20.90 1.08
N GLY A 260 -22.98 22.06 1.74
CA GLY A 260 -22.12 22.29 2.88
C GLY A 260 -20.69 22.65 2.49
N ASN A 261 -19.76 22.39 3.42
CA ASN A 261 -18.35 22.67 3.20
C ASN A 261 -17.72 21.57 2.34
N SER A 262 -16.54 21.81 1.78
CA SER A 262 -15.83 20.75 1.08
C SER A 262 -15.35 19.69 2.07
N LYS A 263 -15.58 18.40 1.83
CA LYS A 263 -15.05 17.32 2.70
C LYS A 263 -13.54 17.37 2.84
N VAL A 264 -12.85 17.61 1.72
CA VAL A 264 -11.38 17.65 1.73
C VAL A 264 -10.84 18.85 2.49
N SER A 265 -11.65 19.88 2.77
CA SER A 265 -11.24 21.02 3.60
C SER A 265 -10.87 20.59 5.02
N ALA A 266 -11.41 19.47 5.53
CA ALA A 266 -10.98 18.90 6.81
C ALA A 266 -9.47 18.58 6.83
N LEU A 267 -8.88 18.22 5.67
CA LEU A 267 -7.44 17.94 5.53
C LEU A 267 -6.67 19.14 4.97
N VAL A 268 -7.19 19.82 3.96
CA VAL A 268 -6.52 20.96 3.31
C VAL A 268 -6.35 22.12 4.30
N ASN A 269 -7.37 22.41 5.14
CA ASN A 269 -7.29 23.42 6.19
C ASN A 269 -6.43 22.99 7.38
N ASN A 270 -6.15 21.69 7.54
CA ASN A 270 -5.45 21.14 8.70
C ASN A 270 -4.20 20.37 8.28
N PRO A 271 -3.11 21.06 7.94
CA PRO A 271 -1.88 20.38 7.54
C PRO A 271 -1.26 19.52 8.66
N ASN A 272 -1.56 19.83 9.92
CA ASN A 272 -1.17 19.02 11.08
C ASN A 272 -1.92 17.68 11.14
N THR A 273 -3.07 17.54 10.46
CA THR A 273 -3.75 16.26 10.26
C THR A 273 -3.01 15.48 9.16
N LEU A 274 -1.80 15.00 9.48
CA LEU A 274 -0.89 14.40 8.52
C LEU A 274 -1.51 13.18 7.82
N VAL A 275 -2.25 12.37 8.59
CA VAL A 275 -3.13 11.31 8.06
C VAL A 275 -4.57 11.58 8.49
N GLY A 276 -5.45 11.68 7.50
CA GLY A 276 -6.87 11.87 7.67
C GLY A 276 -7.64 10.57 7.82
N ILE A 277 -8.88 10.69 8.29
CA ILE A 277 -9.91 9.66 8.11
C ILE A 277 -10.90 10.18 7.06
N SER A 278 -11.40 9.30 6.20
CA SER A 278 -12.50 9.61 5.30
C SER A 278 -13.50 8.46 5.22
N MET A 279 -14.70 8.77 4.72
CA MET A 279 -15.62 7.74 4.23
C MET A 279 -14.98 6.99 3.08
N ALA A 280 -14.91 5.68 3.26
CA ALA A 280 -14.42 4.72 2.29
C ALA A 280 -15.44 4.53 1.15
N TYR A 281 -16.71 4.41 1.53
CA TYR A 281 -17.86 4.40 0.65
C TYR A 281 -18.76 5.58 1.00
N SER A 282 -19.27 6.30 -0.02
CA SER A 282 -20.37 7.23 0.22
C SER A 282 -21.56 6.42 0.74
N PRO A 283 -22.28 6.85 1.79
CA PRO A 283 -23.44 6.12 2.26
C PRO A 283 -24.49 6.14 1.14
N TRP A 284 -24.59 5.04 0.42
CA TRP A 284 -25.70 4.75 -0.50
C TRP A 284 -27.00 4.52 0.29
N GLU A 285 -26.91 4.50 1.62
CA GLU A 285 -27.96 4.11 2.54
C GLU A 285 -28.11 5.19 3.63
N TYR A 286 -28.85 6.25 3.31
CA TYR A 286 -29.27 7.27 4.28
C TYR A 286 -30.04 6.65 5.47
N ASP A 287 -30.75 5.55 5.20
CA ASP A 287 -31.73 5.00 6.14
C ASP A 287 -31.09 4.29 7.35
N TYR A 288 -29.89 3.70 7.22
CA TYR A 288 -29.30 2.91 8.32
C TYR A 288 -28.48 3.75 9.33
N ASN A 289 -27.94 4.91 8.95
CA ASN A 289 -26.94 5.63 9.77
C ASN A 289 -27.19 7.15 9.92
N ARG A 290 -28.46 7.58 9.94
CA ARG A 290 -28.87 8.99 10.02
C ARG A 290 -28.20 9.79 11.15
N ASP A 291 -27.99 9.16 12.30
CA ASP A 291 -27.42 9.85 13.47
C ASP A 291 -25.94 10.18 13.28
N PHE A 292 -25.17 9.29 12.63
CA PHE A 292 -23.80 9.61 12.22
C PHE A 292 -23.78 10.83 11.29
N CYS A 293 -24.64 10.80 10.27
CA CYS A 293 -24.72 11.83 9.25
C CYS A 293 -25.10 13.21 9.78
N LYS A 294 -25.83 13.26 10.89
CA LYS A 294 -26.19 14.51 11.58
C LYS A 294 -25.18 14.94 12.65
N SER A 295 -24.28 14.05 13.04
CA SER A 295 -23.24 14.36 14.02
C SER A 295 -22.10 15.18 13.41
N GLY A 296 -21.33 15.87 14.25
CA GLY A 296 -20.12 16.56 13.83
C GLY A 296 -19.07 15.61 13.24
N ALA A 297 -19.12 14.32 13.59
CA ALA A 297 -18.20 13.29 13.13
C ALA A 297 -18.22 13.07 11.62
N ALA A 298 -19.35 13.32 10.93
CA ALA A 298 -19.47 13.17 9.48
C ALA A 298 -18.57 14.13 8.68
N ALA A 299 -18.06 15.19 9.32
CA ALA A 299 -17.08 16.09 8.72
C ALA A 299 -15.67 15.48 8.63
N PHE A 300 -15.42 14.37 9.34
CA PHE A 300 -14.08 13.76 9.49
C PHE A 300 -13.00 14.76 9.92
N LEU A 301 -13.40 15.71 10.78
CA LEU A 301 -12.51 16.69 11.36
C LEU A 301 -12.09 16.19 12.75
N PRO A 302 -10.77 16.11 13.06
CA PRO A 302 -10.35 15.77 14.41
C PRO A 302 -10.80 16.87 15.38
N THR A 303 -11.23 16.49 16.58
CA THR A 303 -11.60 17.42 17.65
C THR A 303 -10.38 17.99 18.38
N SER A 304 -9.25 17.28 18.33
CA SER A 304 -7.99 17.71 18.95
C SER A 304 -6.80 17.17 18.16
N LEU A 305 -5.73 17.95 18.12
CA LEU A 305 -4.43 17.57 17.60
C LEU A 305 -3.38 17.95 18.65
N ARG A 306 -2.55 16.98 19.05
CA ARG A 306 -1.43 17.19 19.99
C ARG A 306 -0.14 16.67 19.41
N TYR A 307 0.98 17.34 19.66
CA TYR A 307 2.29 16.95 19.12
C TYR A 307 3.33 16.79 20.20
N ASN A 308 4.08 15.70 20.15
CA ASN A 308 5.28 15.50 20.96
C ASN A 308 6.52 15.54 20.07
N ALA A 309 7.34 16.58 20.26
CA ALA A 309 8.53 16.81 19.43
C ALA A 309 9.63 15.76 19.63
N LYS A 310 9.77 15.22 20.85
CA LYS A 310 10.79 14.23 21.18
C LYS A 310 10.54 12.90 20.46
N GLU A 311 9.28 12.46 20.46
CA GLU A 311 8.88 11.20 19.83
C GLU A 311 8.46 11.39 18.36
N LYS A 312 8.39 12.63 17.86
CA LYS A 312 7.90 13.00 16.52
C LYS A 312 6.54 12.39 16.21
N ILE A 313 5.60 12.55 17.13
CA ILE A 313 4.26 11.98 17.02
C ILE A 313 3.19 13.05 17.11
N ILE A 314 2.25 13.04 16.16
CA ILE A 314 0.98 13.76 16.29
C ILE A 314 -0.10 12.77 16.74
N VAL A 315 -0.89 13.19 17.70
CA VAL A 315 -2.07 12.47 18.20
C VAL A 315 -3.31 13.25 17.76
N ALA A 316 -4.12 12.64 16.91
CA ALA A 316 -5.39 13.16 16.42
C ALA A 316 -6.55 12.43 17.08
N THR A 317 -7.40 13.18 17.77
CA THR A 317 -8.59 12.63 18.44
C THR A 317 -9.84 12.97 17.63
N TYR A 318 -10.57 11.95 17.20
CA TYR A 318 -11.89 12.06 16.58
C TYR A 318 -12.95 11.64 17.59
N ARG A 319 -14.07 12.36 17.58
CA ARG A 319 -15.25 12.03 18.39
C ARG A 319 -16.34 11.53 17.46
N VAL A 320 -16.98 10.43 17.84
CA VAL A 320 -18.08 9.81 17.10
C VAL A 320 -19.27 9.57 18.06
N PRO A 321 -20.51 9.45 17.56
CA PRO A 321 -21.63 9.06 18.42
C PRO A 321 -21.33 7.77 19.19
N GLY A 322 -21.75 7.66 20.47
CA GLY A 322 -21.43 6.47 21.30
C GLY A 322 -21.89 5.14 20.70
N ARG A 323 -22.94 5.17 19.87
CA ARG A 323 -23.46 4.01 19.12
C ARG A 323 -22.76 3.76 17.77
N TYR A 324 -21.63 4.39 17.48
CA TYR A 324 -20.95 4.28 16.18
C TYR A 324 -20.66 2.83 15.77
N THR A 325 -20.32 1.98 16.73
CA THR A 325 -20.05 0.55 16.51
C THR A 325 -21.27 -0.26 16.06
N ASN A 326 -22.48 0.31 16.16
CA ASN A 326 -23.72 -0.30 15.67
C ASN A 326 -24.00 0.05 14.20
N PHE A 327 -23.32 1.05 13.64
CA PHE A 327 -23.51 1.45 12.26
C PHE A 327 -22.98 0.39 11.29
N ARG A 328 -23.73 0.17 10.21
CA ARG A 328 -23.46 -0.85 9.19
C ARG A 328 -23.46 -0.23 7.80
N SER A 329 -22.74 -0.84 6.86
CA SER A 329 -22.77 -0.48 5.45
C SER A 329 -22.89 -1.75 4.63
N ASN A 330 -23.81 -1.76 3.66
CA ASN A 330 -23.82 -2.79 2.64
C ASN A 330 -22.86 -2.41 1.50
N VAL A 331 -21.94 -3.30 1.16
CA VAL A 331 -21.02 -3.14 0.03
C VAL A 331 -21.11 -4.40 -0.82
N ASN A 332 -21.69 -4.27 -2.02
CA ASN A 332 -21.87 -5.36 -2.97
C ASN A 332 -22.61 -6.59 -2.39
N GLY A 333 -23.63 -6.37 -1.56
CA GLY A 333 -24.42 -7.43 -0.93
C GLY A 333 -23.84 -7.97 0.38
N GLN A 334 -22.66 -7.50 0.79
CA GLN A 334 -22.03 -7.89 2.05
C GLN A 334 -22.13 -6.76 3.09
N GLU A 335 -22.60 -7.09 4.29
CA GLU A 335 -22.64 -6.14 5.41
C GLU A 335 -21.30 -6.05 6.13
N TYR A 336 -20.87 -4.81 6.41
CA TYR A 336 -19.70 -4.50 7.22
C TYR A 336 -20.08 -3.52 8.34
N GLY A 337 -19.27 -3.47 9.41
CA GLY A 337 -19.23 -2.29 10.27
C GLY A 337 -18.94 -1.03 9.45
N TYR A 338 -19.39 0.13 9.90
CA TYR A 338 -19.27 1.37 9.12
C TYR A 338 -17.80 1.67 8.73
N PRO A 339 -17.42 1.59 7.44
CA PRO A 339 -16.02 1.55 7.04
C PRO A 339 -15.41 2.96 6.96
N LEU A 340 -14.21 3.06 7.50
CA LEU A 340 -13.35 4.24 7.44
C LEU A 340 -12.13 3.94 6.58
N GLN A 341 -11.58 4.97 5.94
CA GLN A 341 -10.34 4.88 5.17
C GLN A 341 -9.32 5.86 5.74
N LEU A 342 -8.05 5.45 5.81
CA LEU A 342 -6.95 6.39 6.03
C LEU A 342 -6.63 7.16 4.73
N SER A 343 -6.58 8.49 4.81
CA SER A 343 -6.16 9.35 3.71
C SER A 343 -4.81 9.98 4.00
N GLY A 344 -3.85 9.79 3.09
CA GLY A 344 -2.51 10.36 3.17
C GLY A 344 -2.34 11.68 2.43
N LEU A 345 -3.42 12.40 2.13
CA LEU A 345 -3.38 13.65 1.34
C LEU A 345 -2.27 14.61 1.82
N ASN A 346 -2.25 14.90 3.14
CA ASN A 346 -1.24 15.76 3.74
C ASN A 346 0.13 15.07 3.86
N ALA A 347 0.16 13.76 4.09
CA ALA A 347 1.39 12.98 4.16
C ALA A 347 2.17 13.06 2.84
N ILE A 348 1.52 12.79 1.69
CA ILE A 348 2.14 12.89 0.35
C ILE A 348 2.56 14.33 0.06
N ASP A 349 1.74 15.31 0.44
CA ASP A 349 2.04 16.73 0.25
C ASP A 349 3.36 17.14 0.96
N PHE A 350 3.65 16.56 2.12
CA PHE A 350 4.90 16.76 2.86
C PHE A 350 5.98 15.72 2.58
N GLY A 351 5.75 14.85 1.59
CA GLY A 351 6.70 13.85 1.10
C GLY A 351 6.69 12.52 1.85
N TYR A 352 5.85 12.33 2.88
CA TYR A 352 5.67 11.05 3.58
C TYR A 352 4.78 10.11 2.76
N LYS A 353 5.40 9.34 1.86
CA LYS A 353 4.68 8.47 0.91
C LYS A 353 4.34 7.11 1.48
N TYR A 354 5.14 6.59 2.40
CA TYR A 354 5.05 5.23 2.89
C TYR A 354 4.44 5.18 4.30
N VAL A 355 3.60 4.18 4.55
CA VAL A 355 2.85 4.01 5.79
C VAL A 355 2.80 2.55 6.24
N TYR A 356 2.87 2.35 7.55
CA TYR A 356 2.62 1.06 8.19
C TYR A 356 1.88 1.27 9.51
N MET A 357 0.89 0.43 9.81
CA MET A 357 0.11 0.46 11.04
C MET A 357 0.78 -0.44 12.08
N VAL A 358 1.49 0.18 13.03
CA VAL A 358 2.22 -0.52 14.08
C VAL A 358 1.33 -0.91 15.27
N GLU A 359 0.21 -0.22 15.45
CA GLU A 359 -0.78 -0.52 16.48
C GLU A 359 -2.19 -0.39 15.91
N MET A 360 -3.04 -1.38 16.19
CA MET A 360 -4.46 -1.39 15.88
C MET A 360 -5.21 -2.00 17.07
N LYS A 361 -5.89 -1.17 17.86
CA LYS A 361 -6.72 -1.59 18.99
C LYS A 361 -8.18 -1.30 18.69
N ASN A 362 -9.04 -2.26 19.03
CA ASN A 362 -10.50 -2.18 18.89
C ASN A 362 -11.01 -1.87 17.47
N SER A 363 -10.24 -2.24 16.45
CA SER A 363 -10.57 -2.07 15.04
C SER A 363 -10.12 -3.31 14.26
N GLU A 364 -10.65 -3.49 13.05
CA GLU A 364 -10.16 -4.50 12.10
C GLU A 364 -10.10 -3.96 10.68
N MET A 365 -9.25 -4.56 9.85
CA MET A 365 -9.25 -4.25 8.41
C MET A 365 -10.57 -4.70 7.80
N MET A 366 -11.11 -3.90 6.88
CA MET A 366 -12.37 -4.22 6.21
C MET A 366 -12.21 -5.47 5.33
N TYR A 367 -11.10 -5.54 4.58
CA TYR A 367 -10.76 -6.68 3.75
C TYR A 367 -9.71 -7.54 4.44
N GLN A 368 -10.03 -8.82 4.61
CA GLN A 368 -9.15 -9.81 5.25
C GLN A 368 -8.26 -10.54 4.23
N ASN A 369 -8.62 -10.48 2.95
CA ASN A 369 -7.88 -11.12 1.87
C ASN A 369 -6.95 -10.11 1.22
N GLY A 370 -5.67 -10.43 1.17
CA GLY A 370 -4.64 -9.56 0.62
C GLY A 370 -3.86 -8.81 1.69
N SER A 371 -2.79 -8.18 1.25
CA SER A 371 -1.92 -7.40 2.12
C SER A 371 -2.50 -6.02 2.40
N SER A 372 -2.37 -5.56 3.64
CA SER A 372 -2.89 -4.27 4.09
C SER A 372 -1.84 -3.46 4.85
N VAL A 373 -2.20 -2.24 5.25
CA VAL A 373 -1.32 -1.34 6.02
C VAL A 373 -0.89 -1.92 7.37
N LYS A 374 -1.59 -2.95 7.92
CA LYS A 374 -1.16 -3.65 9.14
C LYS A 374 -0.15 -4.77 8.87
N ASP A 375 -0.07 -5.26 7.64
CA ASP A 375 0.69 -6.46 7.30
C ASP A 375 2.08 -6.09 6.76
N GLU A 376 2.14 -5.08 5.89
CA GLU A 376 3.37 -4.57 5.29
C GLU A 376 3.34 -3.06 5.06
N VAL A 377 4.47 -2.51 4.60
CA VAL A 377 4.59 -1.09 4.27
C VAL A 377 3.84 -0.81 2.97
N GLN A 378 2.84 0.06 3.06
CA GLN A 378 2.02 0.50 1.93
C GLN A 378 2.37 1.93 1.51
N MET A 379 1.90 2.34 0.33
CA MET A 379 2.00 3.72 -0.14
C MET A 379 0.65 4.44 -0.11
N PHE A 380 0.64 5.70 0.28
CA PHE A 380 -0.52 6.56 0.01
C PHE A 380 -0.53 6.99 -1.45
N THR A 381 -1.73 7.03 -2.03
CA THR A 381 -1.95 7.37 -3.44
C THR A 381 -2.98 8.49 -3.62
N ASP A 382 -3.35 9.17 -2.53
CA ASP A 382 -4.34 10.25 -2.55
C ASP A 382 -3.96 11.41 -3.49
N TYR A 383 -4.91 11.83 -4.32
CA TYR A 383 -4.85 13.03 -5.15
C TYR A 383 -6.22 13.69 -5.29
N LEU A 384 -6.21 14.99 -5.52
CA LEU A 384 -7.39 15.80 -5.79
C LEU A 384 -7.63 15.90 -7.29
N HIS A 385 -8.86 15.65 -7.72
CA HIS A 385 -9.22 15.73 -9.13
C HIS A 385 -10.70 16.12 -9.33
N LEU A 386 -11.05 16.46 -10.57
CA LEU A 386 -12.44 16.57 -11.01
C LEU A 386 -12.99 15.17 -11.32
N GLY A 387 -14.07 14.77 -10.65
CA GLY A 387 -14.71 13.47 -10.85
C GLY A 387 -16.24 13.57 -10.94
N GLY A 388 -16.86 12.53 -11.49
CA GLY A 388 -18.32 12.46 -11.70
C GLY A 388 -19.13 11.92 -10.52
N SER A 389 -18.49 11.50 -9.42
CA SER A 389 -19.17 10.76 -8.35
C SER A 389 -20.28 11.55 -7.64
N CYS A 390 -20.28 12.89 -7.74
CA CYS A 390 -21.27 13.77 -7.11
C CYS A 390 -22.47 14.00 -8.00
N ARG A 391 -22.45 13.51 -9.24
CA ARG A 391 -23.55 13.64 -10.19
C ARG A 391 -23.92 15.09 -10.56
N TYR A 392 -23.07 16.05 -10.21
CA TYR A 392 -23.16 17.41 -10.77
C TYR A 392 -22.87 17.35 -12.28
N LYS A 393 -23.60 18.16 -13.07
CA LYS A 393 -23.65 18.15 -14.55
C LYS A 393 -22.29 18.08 -15.26
N ASP A 394 -21.23 18.61 -14.64
CA ASP A 394 -19.87 18.58 -15.17
C ASP A 394 -18.82 18.14 -14.15
N GLY A 395 -19.24 17.31 -13.18
CA GLY A 395 -18.43 16.82 -12.08
C GLY A 395 -18.15 17.87 -11.00
N CYS A 396 -17.50 17.39 -9.94
CA CYS A 396 -17.00 18.20 -8.82
C CYS A 396 -15.60 17.75 -8.45
N ASN A 397 -14.84 18.65 -7.84
CA ASN A 397 -13.56 18.32 -7.25
C ASN A 397 -13.75 17.41 -6.03
N ASN A 398 -12.96 16.35 -5.93
CA ASN A 398 -12.98 15.39 -4.84
C ASN A 398 -11.58 14.79 -4.60
N ILE A 399 -11.51 13.73 -3.80
CA ILE A 399 -10.30 12.98 -3.50
C ILE A 399 -10.44 11.53 -3.99
N SER A 400 -9.38 11.00 -4.57
CA SER A 400 -9.23 9.62 -5.04
C SER A 400 -7.81 9.12 -4.79
N PRO A 401 -7.53 7.82 -4.95
CA PRO A 401 -8.49 6.74 -5.11
C PRO A 401 -9.04 6.28 -3.75
N MET A 402 -10.05 5.41 -3.82
CA MET A 402 -10.36 4.52 -2.71
C MET A 402 -9.19 3.53 -2.54
N GLN A 403 -8.75 3.29 -1.30
CA GLN A 403 -7.53 2.52 -0.98
C GLN A 403 -7.90 1.35 -0.05
N SER A 404 -8.26 0.21 -0.65
CA SER A 404 -8.79 -0.97 0.05
C SER A 404 -7.86 -1.52 1.14
N ASP A 405 -6.56 -1.41 0.92
CA ASP A 405 -5.49 -1.82 1.84
C ASP A 405 -5.37 -0.91 3.08
N LYS A 406 -6.17 0.17 3.15
CA LYS A 406 -6.21 1.17 4.25
C LYS A 406 -7.61 1.39 4.80
N MET A 407 -8.56 0.51 4.46
CA MET A 407 -9.93 0.55 4.95
C MET A 407 -10.09 -0.32 6.20
N PHE A 408 -10.74 0.21 7.22
CA PHE A 408 -10.93 -0.45 8.51
C PHE A 408 -12.31 -0.14 9.10
N THR A 409 -12.75 -0.98 10.03
CA THR A 409 -13.98 -0.82 10.81
C THR A 409 -13.64 -0.77 12.29
N ILE A 410 -14.52 -0.15 13.09
CA ILE A 410 -14.36 -0.04 14.54
C ILE A 410 -15.21 -1.12 15.21
N LYS A 411 -14.58 -1.93 16.07
CA LYS A 411 -15.27 -2.95 16.89
C LYS A 411 -15.76 -2.38 18.22
N TYR A 412 -14.90 -1.61 18.89
CA TYR A 412 -15.18 -1.02 20.20
C TYR A 412 -14.62 0.40 20.27
N LEU A 413 -15.25 1.25 21.08
CA LEU A 413 -14.72 2.55 21.44
C LEU A 413 -14.10 2.48 22.85
N PRO A 414 -12.97 3.18 23.10
CA PRO A 414 -12.16 3.92 22.15
C PRO A 414 -11.38 2.99 21.22
N ALA A 415 -11.21 3.38 19.95
CA ALA A 415 -10.31 2.74 19.00
C ALA A 415 -9.01 3.54 18.87
N VAL A 416 -7.89 2.83 18.74
CA VAL A 416 -6.55 3.44 18.67
C VAL A 416 -5.77 2.84 17.50
N LEU A 417 -5.28 3.70 16.62
CA LEU A 417 -4.39 3.34 15.53
C LEU A 417 -3.08 4.12 15.68
N THR A 418 -1.93 3.46 15.54
CA THR A 418 -0.64 4.14 15.43
C THR A 418 0.03 3.80 14.12
N LEU A 419 0.42 4.83 13.39
CA LEU A 419 1.02 4.75 12.07
C LEU A 419 2.48 5.18 12.13
N LYS A 420 3.32 4.47 11.39
CA LYS A 420 4.68 4.84 11.04
C LYS A 420 4.65 5.44 9.64
N LEU A 421 5.36 6.55 9.45
CA LEU A 421 5.43 7.28 8.19
C LEU A 421 6.88 7.48 7.77
N TRP A 422 7.15 7.30 6.47
CA TRP A 422 8.45 7.54 5.88
C TRP A 422 8.37 8.34 4.60
N LYS A 423 9.40 9.14 4.35
CA LYS A 423 9.58 9.84 3.08
C LYS A 423 10.08 8.91 1.98
N GLU A 424 11.06 8.08 2.33
CA GLU A 424 11.65 7.06 1.45
C GLU A 424 11.19 5.66 1.84
N LYS A 425 11.26 4.71 0.90
CA LYS A 425 10.83 3.34 1.16
C LYS A 425 11.72 2.75 2.26
N PRO A 426 11.18 2.35 3.42
CA PRO A 426 11.99 1.73 4.45
C PRO A 426 12.43 0.33 4.03
N VAL A 427 13.58 -0.13 4.56
CA VAL A 427 14.09 -1.49 4.31
C VAL A 427 13.10 -2.58 4.74
N ASN A 428 12.30 -2.31 5.78
CA ASN A 428 11.18 -3.14 6.21
C ASN A 428 10.29 -2.35 7.19
N LYS A 429 9.14 -2.92 7.57
CA LYS A 429 8.17 -2.30 8.51
C LYS A 429 8.71 -2.00 9.90
N PHE A 430 9.81 -2.64 10.32
CA PHE A 430 10.42 -2.45 11.62
C PHE A 430 11.38 -1.25 11.65
N ALA A 431 11.89 -0.79 10.50
CA ALA A 431 12.78 0.37 10.41
C ALA A 431 12.20 1.60 11.15
N LYS A 432 13.05 2.41 11.78
CA LYS A 432 12.61 3.61 12.50
C LYS A 432 11.81 4.54 11.57
N ALA A 433 10.67 5.06 12.03
CA ALA A 433 9.85 5.99 11.26
C ALA A 433 10.48 7.39 11.21
N ASP A 434 10.23 8.12 10.12
CA ASP A 434 10.54 9.56 10.06
C ASP A 434 9.59 10.37 10.94
N PHE A 435 8.34 9.89 11.01
CA PHE A 435 7.25 10.49 11.77
C PHE A 435 6.24 9.44 12.22
N TYR A 436 5.61 9.64 13.38
CA TYR A 436 4.52 8.80 13.87
C TYR A 436 3.21 9.58 13.87
N TYR A 437 2.11 8.89 13.62
CA TYR A 437 0.78 9.50 13.65
C TYR A 437 -0.19 8.57 14.36
N LYS A 438 -0.78 9.04 15.45
CA LYS A 438 -1.73 8.30 16.26
C LYS A 438 -3.12 8.87 16.07
N ILE A 439 -4.07 7.99 15.82
CA ILE A 439 -5.48 8.28 15.67
C ILE A 439 -6.20 7.63 16.85
N ILE A 440 -6.95 8.44 17.58
CA ILE A 440 -7.88 7.98 18.63
C ILE A 440 -9.27 8.30 18.14
N ILE A 441 -10.16 7.31 18.16
CA ILE A 441 -11.58 7.48 17.85
C ILE A 441 -12.35 7.09 19.10
N ASP A 442 -13.01 8.07 19.72
CA ASP A 442 -13.67 7.91 21.01
C ASP A 442 -15.11 8.42 20.95
N SER A 443 -15.95 8.02 21.92
CA SER A 443 -17.33 8.49 21.97
C SER A 443 -17.41 9.99 22.27
N GLU A 444 -18.43 10.65 21.72
CA GLU A 444 -18.88 11.98 22.18
C GLU A 444 -19.44 11.92 23.61
N ASP A 445 -20.01 10.76 23.98
CA ASP A 445 -20.64 10.47 25.27
C ASP A 445 -19.66 10.00 26.36
#